data_AF-L0GZA2-F1
#
_entry.id   AF-L0GZA2-F1
#
_cell.length_a   1.000
_cell.length_b   1.000
_cell.length_c   1.000
_cell.angle_alpha   90.00
_cell.angle_beta   90.00
_cell.angle_gamma   90.00
#
_symmetry.space_group_name_H-M   'P 1'
#
loop_
_entity.id
_entity.type
_entity.pdbx_description
1 polymer ?
#
loop_
_entity_poly.entity_id
_entity_poly.type
_entity_poly.pdbx_seq_one_letter_code
_entity_poly.pdbx_strand_id
1 'polypeptide(L)'
;MPPSSGSFMSFHPKLPASSWLRAAIPCLLSAVLFVSFAANATPAAAEATSRDCLRCHAMATLGYRDPETWKIVDLSVDPHEFTRSVHRELGCVDCHAEDYHRYPHPRSVQNEESACTDCHDDDAAVQAKLARIAAELAASVHGETDTDAGDDRPLDCYSCHDPHRQRPAGADESLATIVRRHNQICLGCHRQEDGQAQSQQTDTDLPPHAWLPNRDAHWRAVRCLECHTPAGAQASHLVEPAETAARNCVGCHSQSADLLGRLYAFRAEEEVTRRGWLARAIFNEAYVVGMSRSPTIDRLSLLVLAGVAGLLAAHGLGRWLAARARRKKA
;
A
#
# COMPACT_ATOMS: atom_id res chain seq x y z
N MET A 1 46.84 -24.88 -3.10
CA MET A 1 47.53 -25.63 -2.04
C MET A 1 46.69 -25.53 -0.76
N PRO A 2 46.30 -26.67 -0.16
CA PRO A 2 45.48 -26.75 1.05
C PRO A 2 46.38 -26.64 2.31
N PRO A 3 45.87 -26.64 3.57
CA PRO A 3 45.38 -27.85 4.27
C PRO A 3 44.00 -27.63 4.96
N SER A 4 43.04 -28.56 4.96
CA SER A 4 42.91 -29.83 5.72
C SER A 4 42.47 -29.70 7.19
N SER A 5 41.21 -30.10 7.44
CA SER A 5 40.69 -30.99 8.49
C SER A 5 41.04 -30.77 9.98
N GLY A 6 39.99 -30.72 10.81
CA GLY A 6 40.07 -31.06 12.23
C GLY A 6 38.73 -30.93 12.97
N SER A 7 37.93 -32.00 12.99
CA SER A 7 36.87 -32.20 14.00
C SER A 7 37.53 -32.42 15.37
N PHE A 8 37.02 -31.85 16.46
CA PHE A 8 37.02 -32.52 17.77
C PHE A 8 36.00 -31.94 18.75
N MET A 9 35.59 -32.83 19.65
CA MET A 9 34.42 -32.85 20.52
C MET A 9 34.27 -31.73 21.57
N SER A 10 32.99 -31.51 21.87
CA SER A 10 32.35 -31.07 23.11
C SER A 10 33.16 -31.10 24.40
N PHE A 11 33.10 -29.99 25.16
CA PHE A 11 33.19 -29.99 26.61
C PHE A 11 32.20 -28.95 27.20
N HIS A 12 31.15 -29.44 27.86
CA HIS A 12 30.30 -28.66 28.74
C HIS A 12 30.87 -28.69 30.17
N PRO A 13 31.20 -27.56 30.79
CA PRO A 13 31.26 -27.48 32.23
C PRO A 13 29.90 -27.06 32.80
N LYS A 14 29.32 -27.94 33.62
CA LYS A 14 28.20 -27.66 34.51
C LYS A 14 28.68 -26.70 35.60
N LEU A 15 28.00 -25.57 35.80
CA LEU A 15 28.16 -24.73 37.00
C LEU A 15 26.94 -24.89 37.91
N PRO A 16 27.14 -25.09 39.22
CA PRO A 16 26.08 -25.48 40.16
C PRO A 16 25.22 -24.31 40.60
N ALA A 17 23.95 -24.62 40.84
CA ALA A 17 22.95 -23.76 41.44
C ALA A 17 23.27 -23.50 42.92
N SER A 18 23.14 -22.24 43.33
CA SER A 18 22.67 -21.72 44.64
C SER A 18 23.43 -20.45 45.00
N SER A 19 22.73 -19.51 45.65
CA SER A 19 23.19 -18.26 46.28
C SER A 19 22.92 -16.93 45.55
N TRP A 20 21.64 -16.61 45.28
CA TRP A 20 21.22 -15.22 45.13
C TRP A 20 19.91 -14.96 45.87
N LEU A 21 20.00 -14.90 47.21
CA LEU A 21 19.00 -14.31 48.08
C LEU A 21 19.75 -13.62 49.22
N ARG A 22 19.60 -12.29 49.27
CA ARG A 22 19.96 -11.31 50.33
C ARG A 22 20.96 -10.24 49.87
N ALA A 23 20.40 -9.17 49.28
CA ALA A 23 20.80 -7.80 49.59
C ALA A 23 19.76 -6.85 48.99
N ALA A 24 18.76 -6.50 49.79
CA ALA A 24 17.81 -5.44 49.50
C ALA A 24 18.17 -4.20 50.34
N ILE A 25 18.36 -3.07 49.65
CA ILE A 25 17.92 -1.69 50.03
C ILE A 25 18.70 -1.05 51.21
N PRO A 26 19.32 0.15 51.05
CA PRO A 26 18.62 1.36 50.61
C PRO A 26 19.42 2.33 49.72
N CYS A 27 18.88 2.69 48.56
CA CYS A 27 19.25 3.93 47.86
C CYS A 27 18.01 4.47 47.14
N LEU A 28 16.95 4.72 47.92
CA LEU A 28 15.59 5.00 47.46
C LEU A 28 15.20 6.48 47.60
N LEU A 29 16.15 7.43 47.43
CA LEU A 29 15.88 8.84 47.74
C LEU A 29 16.51 9.93 46.83
N SER A 30 16.97 9.61 45.61
CA SER A 30 17.43 10.68 44.67
C SER A 30 17.10 10.47 43.18
N ALA A 31 16.23 9.53 42.80
CA ALA A 31 15.95 9.25 41.37
C ALA A 31 14.57 9.75 40.89
N VAL A 32 13.95 10.70 41.59
CA VAL A 32 12.69 11.34 41.16
C VAL A 32 12.94 12.81 40.93
N LEU A 33 13.51 13.17 39.77
CA LEU A 33 13.39 14.50 39.11
C LEU A 33 14.37 14.58 37.93
N PHE A 34 14.22 13.70 36.95
CA PHE A 34 14.63 13.99 35.57
C PHE A 34 13.62 13.28 34.66
N VAL A 35 12.37 13.75 34.70
CA VAL A 35 11.50 13.62 33.53
C VAL A 35 12.13 14.56 32.52
N SER A 36 12.96 14.01 31.64
CA SER A 36 13.38 14.70 30.43
C SER A 36 12.10 15.15 29.72
N PHE A 37 11.87 16.45 29.73
CA PHE A 37 10.89 17.08 28.86
C PHE A 37 11.48 17.03 27.45
N ALA A 38 11.44 15.84 26.83
CA ALA A 38 11.57 15.76 25.39
C ALA A 38 10.38 16.55 24.85
N ALA A 39 10.68 17.68 24.21
CA ALA A 39 9.70 18.48 23.51
C ALA A 39 9.23 17.69 22.28
N ASN A 40 8.41 16.66 22.51
CA ASN A 40 7.60 16.11 21.46
C ASN A 40 6.59 17.22 21.13
N ALA A 41 6.65 17.74 19.90
CA ALA A 41 5.64 18.65 19.40
C ALA A 41 4.26 18.03 19.70
N THR A 42 3.50 18.70 20.56
CA THR A 42 2.17 18.21 20.92
C THR A 42 1.26 18.30 19.69
N PRO A 43 0.36 17.33 19.44
CA PRO A 43 -0.53 17.34 18.27
C PRO A 43 -1.36 18.64 18.15
N ALA A 44 -1.61 19.34 19.27
CA ALA A 44 -2.28 20.63 19.28
C ALA A 44 -1.50 21.78 18.60
N ALA A 45 -0.17 21.71 18.55
CA ALA A 45 0.68 22.73 17.92
C ALA A 45 0.71 22.54 16.39
N ALA A 46 0.88 21.31 15.91
CA ALA A 46 0.81 20.98 14.49
C ALA A 46 -0.57 21.32 13.88
N GLU A 47 -1.65 21.06 14.63
CA GLU A 47 -3.02 21.44 14.24
C GLU A 47 -3.24 22.96 14.22
N ALA A 48 -2.63 23.70 15.14
CA ALA A 48 -2.69 25.16 15.15
C ALA A 48 -1.97 25.77 13.95
N THR A 49 -0.76 25.31 13.63
CA THR A 49 0.01 25.77 12.47
C THR A 49 -0.70 25.46 11.16
N SER A 50 -1.26 24.26 11.01
CA SER A 50 -1.99 23.86 9.81
C SER A 50 -3.21 24.74 9.55
N ARG A 51 -3.92 25.16 10.61
CA ARG A 51 -5.08 26.06 10.49
C ARG A 51 -4.73 27.43 9.91
N ASP A 52 -3.53 27.94 10.15
CA ASP A 52 -3.10 29.25 9.64
C ASP A 52 -2.79 29.19 8.15
N CYS A 53 -2.06 28.16 7.70
CA CYS A 53 -1.77 27.92 6.28
C CYS A 53 -3.07 27.70 5.48
N LEU A 54 -3.99 26.88 6.02
CA LEU A 54 -5.24 26.54 5.35
C LEU A 54 -6.23 27.71 5.24
N ARG A 55 -6.02 28.85 5.90
CA ARG A 55 -6.86 30.05 5.68
C ARG A 55 -6.85 30.51 4.23
N CYS A 56 -5.71 30.38 3.57
CA CYS A 56 -5.54 30.69 2.15
C CYS A 56 -5.51 29.41 1.31
N HIS A 57 -4.75 28.40 1.73
CA HIS A 57 -4.53 27.19 0.93
C HIS A 57 -5.77 26.30 0.80
N ALA A 58 -6.80 26.43 1.64
CA ALA A 58 -8.05 25.69 1.45
C ALA A 58 -8.94 26.23 0.31
N MET A 59 -8.56 27.34 -0.33
CA MET A 59 -9.33 27.89 -1.46
C MET A 59 -9.07 27.05 -2.72
N ALA A 60 -10.10 26.41 -3.25
CA ALA A 60 -10.02 25.50 -4.41
C ALA A 60 -9.48 26.13 -5.71
N THR A 61 -9.37 27.46 -5.78
CA THR A 61 -8.83 28.20 -6.92
C THR A 61 -7.54 28.94 -6.59
N LEU A 62 -6.91 28.64 -5.44
CA LEU A 62 -5.64 29.27 -5.10
C LEU A 62 -4.57 28.73 -6.03
N GLY A 63 -3.95 29.63 -6.78
CA GLY A 63 -2.81 29.31 -7.62
C GLY A 63 -2.17 30.58 -8.13
N TYR A 64 -1.00 30.45 -8.74
CA TYR A 64 -0.35 31.55 -9.45
C TYR A 64 0.05 31.11 -10.85
N ARG A 65 0.24 32.09 -11.73
CA ARG A 65 0.77 31.85 -13.06
C ARG A 65 2.28 31.99 -12.99
N ASP A 66 2.97 30.89 -13.25
CA ASP A 66 4.42 30.87 -13.28
C ASP A 66 4.91 31.80 -14.41
N PRO A 67 5.82 32.76 -14.12
CA PRO A 67 6.22 33.76 -15.10
C PRO A 67 7.15 33.21 -16.19
N GLU A 68 7.77 32.05 -15.99
CA GLU A 68 8.72 31.45 -16.93
C GLU A 68 8.00 30.50 -17.89
N THR A 69 7.21 29.58 -17.34
CA THR A 69 6.48 28.53 -18.06
C THR A 69 5.09 28.95 -18.47
N TRP A 70 4.55 30.03 -17.89
CA TRP A 70 3.15 30.48 -18.05
C TRP A 70 2.10 29.44 -17.62
N LYS A 71 2.50 28.32 -17.02
CA LYS A 71 1.60 27.31 -16.45
C LYS A 71 0.95 27.86 -15.18
N ILE A 72 -0.27 27.42 -14.89
CA ILE A 72 -0.93 27.70 -13.60
C ILE A 72 -0.41 26.67 -12.60
N VAL A 73 0.24 27.16 -11.55
CA VAL A 73 0.65 26.35 -10.41
C VAL A 73 -0.48 26.40 -9.39
N ASP A 74 -1.14 25.26 -9.19
CA ASP A 74 -2.14 25.07 -8.15
C ASP A 74 -1.45 25.04 -6.78
N LEU A 75 -1.94 25.86 -5.86
CA LEU A 75 -1.47 25.93 -4.47
C LEU A 75 -2.57 25.49 -3.50
N SER A 76 -3.70 25.00 -4.00
CA SER A 76 -4.82 24.59 -3.18
C SER A 76 -4.57 23.23 -2.52
N VAL A 77 -4.95 23.14 -1.25
CA VAL A 77 -4.92 21.93 -0.44
C VAL A 77 -6.34 21.70 0.07
N ASP A 78 -6.89 20.53 -0.23
CA ASP A 78 -8.21 20.14 0.30
C ASP A 78 -8.05 19.71 1.77
N PRO A 79 -8.62 20.43 2.76
CA PRO A 79 -8.47 20.08 4.17
C PRO A 79 -9.06 18.72 4.53
N HIS A 80 -10.12 18.30 3.85
CA HIS A 80 -10.76 17.01 4.08
C HIS A 80 -9.93 15.86 3.50
N GLU A 81 -9.25 16.06 2.38
CA GLU A 81 -8.29 15.06 1.90
C GLU A 81 -7.04 15.01 2.79
N PHE A 82 -6.50 16.17 3.19
CA PHE A 82 -5.31 16.25 4.06
C PHE A 82 -5.50 15.55 5.39
N THR A 83 -6.63 15.78 6.06
CA THR A 83 -6.97 15.14 7.34
C THR A 83 -7.15 13.62 7.26
N ARG A 84 -7.32 13.07 6.05
CA ARG A 84 -7.40 11.63 5.80
C ARG A 84 -6.09 11.05 5.26
N SER A 85 -5.10 11.88 4.98
CA SER A 85 -3.79 11.45 4.50
C SER A 85 -2.98 10.75 5.60
N VAL A 86 -1.93 10.03 5.19
CA VAL A 86 -0.94 9.45 6.13
C VAL A 86 -0.15 10.52 6.89
N HIS A 87 -0.08 11.74 6.36
CA HIS A 87 0.69 12.85 6.93
C HIS A 87 -0.15 13.83 7.75
N ARG A 88 -1.43 13.52 8.02
CA ARG A 88 -2.37 14.40 8.72
C ARG A 88 -1.91 14.91 10.10
N GLU A 89 -0.97 14.20 10.73
CA GLU A 89 -0.44 14.54 12.05
C GLU A 89 0.72 15.54 11.97
N LEU A 90 1.27 15.74 10.77
CA LEU A 90 2.29 16.75 10.48
C LEU A 90 1.63 18.11 10.24
N GLY A 91 2.25 19.15 10.78
CA GLY A 91 1.99 20.52 10.41
C GLY A 91 2.57 20.83 9.02
N CYS A 92 2.02 21.84 8.35
CA CYS A 92 2.51 22.23 7.01
C CYS A 92 4.02 22.52 6.99
N VAL A 93 4.54 23.16 8.04
CA VAL A 93 5.97 23.53 8.17
C VAL A 93 6.87 22.40 8.66
N ASP A 94 6.30 21.22 8.94
CA ASP A 94 7.12 20.03 9.19
C ASP A 94 7.67 19.47 7.86
N CYS A 95 7.07 19.86 6.72
CA CYS A 95 7.56 19.53 5.38
C CYS A 95 8.00 20.78 4.60
N HIS A 96 7.29 21.89 4.71
CA HIS A 96 7.67 23.16 4.08
C HIS A 96 8.57 24.01 4.99
N ALA A 97 9.43 24.86 4.43
CA ALA A 97 10.29 25.75 5.20
C ALA A 97 9.48 26.60 6.19
N GLU A 98 10.06 26.82 7.37
CA GLU A 98 9.51 27.73 8.38
C GLU A 98 9.27 29.14 7.83
N ASP A 99 10.05 29.57 6.83
CA ASP A 99 9.90 30.88 6.17
C ASP A 99 8.54 31.08 5.48
N TYR A 100 7.78 30.00 5.23
CA TYR A 100 6.38 30.07 4.78
C TYR A 100 5.43 30.65 5.84
N HIS A 101 5.83 30.77 7.10
CA HIS A 101 5.04 31.52 8.10
C HIS A 101 4.92 33.02 7.75
N ARG A 102 5.82 33.54 6.92
CA ARG A 102 5.83 34.96 6.55
C ARG A 102 5.03 35.17 5.27
N TYR A 103 4.08 36.10 5.31
CA TYR A 103 3.34 36.56 4.14
C TYR A 103 3.72 38.01 3.78
N PRO A 104 3.98 38.33 2.49
CA PRO A 104 4.09 37.42 1.35
C PRO A 104 5.25 36.43 1.51
N HIS A 105 5.07 35.18 1.03
CA HIS A 105 6.12 34.16 1.11
C HIS A 105 7.37 34.62 0.36
N PRO A 106 8.58 34.47 0.93
CA PRO A 106 9.80 34.90 0.27
C PRO A 106 10.07 34.04 -0.97
N ARG A 107 10.62 34.64 -2.03
CA ARG A 107 10.94 33.89 -3.27
C ARG A 107 12.01 32.80 -3.06
N SER A 108 12.83 32.93 -2.02
CA SER A 108 13.89 31.97 -1.71
C SER A 108 13.39 30.56 -1.37
N VAL A 109 12.11 30.40 -0.99
CA VAL A 109 11.53 29.10 -0.64
C VAL A 109 10.63 28.51 -1.72
N GLN A 110 10.45 29.18 -2.87
CA GLN A 110 9.49 28.78 -3.90
C GLN A 110 9.75 27.39 -4.52
N ASN A 111 11.00 26.92 -4.50
CA ASN A 111 11.41 25.64 -5.09
C ASN A 111 11.99 24.68 -4.05
N GLU A 112 11.56 24.83 -2.80
CA GLU A 112 11.95 23.87 -1.77
C GLU A 112 11.26 22.53 -2.02
N GLU A 113 12.06 21.49 -2.13
CA GLU A 113 11.60 20.10 -2.18
C GLU A 113 12.00 19.45 -0.86
N SER A 114 11.04 19.08 -0.04
CA SER A 114 11.27 18.09 1.02
C SER A 114 11.41 16.75 0.32
N ALA A 115 12.42 15.95 0.64
CA ALA A 115 12.49 14.57 0.14
C ALA A 115 11.75 13.65 1.10
N CYS A 116 11.08 12.61 0.57
CA CYS A 116 10.42 11.60 1.41
C CYS A 116 11.41 10.91 2.36
N THR A 117 12.69 10.87 1.99
CA THR A 117 13.77 10.29 2.79
C THR A 117 14.15 11.12 3.99
N ASP A 118 13.80 12.42 4.04
CA ASP A 118 14.25 13.34 5.11
C ASP A 118 13.63 13.02 6.47
N CYS A 119 12.52 12.28 6.50
CA CYS A 119 11.88 11.79 7.73
C CYS A 119 11.80 10.25 7.80
N HIS A 120 12.12 9.57 6.70
CA HIS A 120 12.13 8.10 6.63
C HIS A 120 13.55 7.53 6.73
N ASP A 121 14.50 8.29 7.29
CA ASP A 121 15.95 8.03 7.37
C ASP A 121 16.38 7.08 8.50
N ASP A 122 15.62 7.01 9.58
CA ASP A 122 15.98 6.21 10.76
C ASP A 122 15.82 4.68 10.60
N ASP A 123 15.19 4.21 9.52
CA ASP A 123 15.00 2.78 9.25
C ASP A 123 15.70 2.36 7.95
N ALA A 124 16.79 1.61 8.09
CA ALA A 124 17.58 1.10 6.97
C ALA A 124 16.77 0.23 5.99
N ALA A 125 15.73 -0.47 6.45
CA ALA A 125 14.85 -1.24 5.59
C ALA A 125 13.91 -0.33 4.78
N VAL A 126 13.44 0.76 5.38
CA VAL A 126 12.64 1.79 4.67
C VAL A 126 13.51 2.50 3.63
N GLN A 127 14.73 2.88 3.98
CA GLN A 127 15.69 3.49 3.05
C GLN A 127 16.02 2.58 1.88
N ALA A 128 16.33 1.30 2.14
CA ALA A 128 16.58 0.33 1.08
C ALA A 128 15.35 0.15 0.17
N LYS A 129 14.13 0.18 0.74
CA LYS A 129 12.89 0.11 -0.03
C LYS A 129 12.69 1.35 -0.90
N LEU A 130 12.89 2.55 -0.37
CA LEU A 130 12.76 3.81 -1.12
C LEU A 130 13.81 3.90 -2.23
N ALA A 131 15.06 3.48 -1.97
CA ALA A 131 16.10 3.43 -2.98
C ALA A 131 15.74 2.46 -4.13
N ARG A 132 15.18 1.29 -3.81
CA ARG A 132 14.68 0.35 -4.82
C ARG A 132 13.55 0.96 -5.63
N ILE A 133 12.58 1.61 -4.97
CA ILE A 133 11.46 2.27 -5.62
C ILE A 133 11.94 3.38 -6.56
N ALA A 134 12.88 4.21 -6.13
CA ALA A 134 13.47 5.26 -6.95
C ALA A 134 14.18 4.69 -8.18
N ALA A 135 14.92 3.58 -8.04
CA ALA A 135 15.54 2.91 -9.17
C ALA A 135 14.51 2.32 -10.16
N GLU A 136 13.41 1.74 -9.66
CA GLU A 136 12.32 1.25 -10.49
C GLU A 136 11.61 2.38 -11.25
N LEU A 137 11.36 3.52 -10.60
CA LEU A 137 10.76 4.70 -11.24
C LEU A 137 11.69 5.27 -12.32
N ALA A 138 12.98 5.42 -12.02
CA ALA A 138 13.97 5.92 -12.98
C ALA A 138 14.11 5.02 -14.22
N ALA A 139 13.91 3.70 -14.06
CA ALA A 139 13.93 2.74 -15.17
C ALA A 139 12.57 2.60 -15.89
N SER A 140 11.52 3.25 -15.39
CA SER A 140 10.19 3.24 -16.01
C SER A 140 10.11 4.18 -17.20
N VAL A 141 9.06 4.01 -18.02
CA VAL A 141 8.75 4.97 -19.11
C VAL A 141 8.52 6.40 -18.63
N HIS A 142 8.23 6.58 -17.34
CA HIS A 142 8.04 7.90 -16.74
C HIS A 142 9.31 8.45 -16.07
N GLY A 143 10.36 7.64 -15.94
CA GLY A 143 11.68 8.04 -15.45
C GLY A 143 12.59 8.58 -16.56
N GLU A 144 12.21 8.37 -17.82
CA GLU A 144 12.88 8.94 -18.99
C GLU A 144 12.32 10.34 -19.27
N THR A 145 13.18 11.29 -19.67
CA THR A 145 12.72 12.62 -20.11
C THR A 145 12.06 12.49 -21.48
N ASP A 146 10.74 12.61 -21.54
CA ASP A 146 10.01 12.73 -22.81
C ASP A 146 10.04 14.19 -23.29
N THR A 147 11.06 14.55 -24.07
CA THR A 147 11.21 15.88 -24.67
C THR A 147 10.11 16.23 -25.68
N ASP A 148 9.34 15.23 -26.10
CA ASP A 148 8.34 15.28 -27.16
C ASP A 148 6.92 15.55 -26.60
N ALA A 149 6.72 15.34 -25.29
CA ALA A 149 5.49 15.63 -24.56
C ALA A 149 5.40 17.08 -24.00
N GLY A 150 6.48 17.87 -24.11
CA GLY A 150 6.51 19.25 -23.62
C GLY A 150 6.60 19.38 -22.09
N ASP A 151 7.08 18.33 -21.41
CA ASP A 151 7.44 18.40 -19.99
C ASP A 151 8.95 18.18 -19.85
N ASP A 152 9.64 19.21 -19.35
CA ASP A 152 11.10 19.30 -19.38
C ASP A 152 11.80 18.42 -18.32
N ARG A 153 11.06 17.56 -17.62
CA ARG A 153 11.59 16.74 -16.52
C ARG A 153 10.90 15.37 -16.40
N PRO A 154 11.66 14.32 -16.02
CA PRO A 154 11.09 13.04 -15.61
C PRO A 154 10.06 13.20 -14.49
N LEU A 155 9.12 12.25 -14.41
CA LEU A 155 8.18 12.21 -13.28
C LEU A 155 8.92 11.82 -12.01
N ASP A 156 8.53 12.46 -10.91
CA ASP A 156 9.04 12.21 -9.57
C ASP A 156 8.01 11.47 -8.70
N CYS A 157 8.35 11.26 -7.42
CA CYS A 157 7.43 10.65 -6.45
C CYS A 157 6.11 11.43 -6.35
N TYR A 158 6.17 12.77 -6.39
CA TYR A 158 5.03 13.68 -6.21
C TYR A 158 4.06 13.67 -7.40
N SER A 159 4.58 13.36 -8.59
CA SER A 159 3.81 13.21 -9.82
C SER A 159 2.76 12.10 -9.72
N CYS A 160 3.02 11.08 -8.89
CA CYS A 160 2.08 9.98 -8.64
C CYS A 160 1.49 9.97 -7.23
N HIS A 161 2.24 10.46 -6.23
CA HIS A 161 1.87 10.45 -4.82
C HIS A 161 1.79 11.86 -4.27
N ASP A 162 0.57 12.37 -4.13
CA ASP A 162 0.33 13.65 -3.47
C ASP A 162 0.40 13.50 -1.94
N PRO A 163 1.39 14.12 -1.26
CA PRO A 163 1.55 13.99 0.19
C PRO A 163 0.36 14.57 0.97
N HIS A 164 -0.42 15.47 0.36
CA HIS A 164 -1.62 16.05 0.96
C HIS A 164 -2.86 15.17 0.80
N ARG A 165 -2.81 14.09 0.02
CA ARG A 165 -4.00 13.24 -0.26
C ARG A 165 -3.72 11.75 -0.12
N GLN A 166 -2.45 11.34 -0.10
CA GLN A 166 -2.05 9.94 -0.04
C GLN A 166 -2.54 9.29 1.26
N ARG A 167 -3.32 8.23 1.12
CA ARG A 167 -3.85 7.45 2.25
C ARG A 167 -3.83 5.96 1.94
N PRO A 168 -3.70 5.09 2.96
CA PRO A 168 -3.85 3.66 2.76
C PRO A 168 -5.28 3.35 2.32
N ALA A 169 -5.47 2.19 1.69
CA ALA A 169 -6.82 1.68 1.47
C ALA A 169 -7.51 1.48 2.83
N GLY A 170 -8.74 1.98 2.97
CA GLY A 170 -9.51 1.77 4.19
C GLY A 170 -10.01 0.33 4.28
N ALA A 171 -10.03 -0.24 5.47
CA ALA A 171 -10.49 -1.61 5.71
C ALA A 171 -11.91 -1.89 5.19
N ASP A 172 -12.80 -0.88 5.24
CA ASP A 172 -14.19 -0.98 4.80
C ASP A 172 -14.41 -0.43 3.37
N GLU A 173 -13.33 -0.02 2.69
CA GLU A 173 -13.40 0.55 1.35
C GLU A 173 -13.51 -0.56 0.30
N SER A 174 -14.54 -0.47 -0.56
CA SER A 174 -14.73 -1.45 -1.63
C SER A 174 -13.55 -1.45 -2.60
N LEU A 175 -13.23 -2.63 -3.16
CA LEU A 175 -12.11 -2.79 -4.07
C LEU A 175 -12.25 -1.90 -5.30
N ALA A 176 -13.48 -1.78 -5.82
CA ALA A 176 -13.80 -0.89 -6.93
C ALA A 176 -13.49 0.59 -6.63
N THR A 177 -13.63 1.01 -5.37
CA THR A 177 -13.28 2.39 -4.96
C THR A 177 -11.76 2.57 -4.89
N ILE A 178 -11.04 1.58 -4.35
CA ILE A 178 -9.57 1.57 -4.31
C ILE A 178 -9.00 1.60 -5.73
N VAL A 179 -9.49 0.73 -6.62
CA VAL A 179 -9.09 0.67 -8.04
C VAL A 179 -9.34 2.01 -8.72
N ARG A 180 -10.53 2.58 -8.56
CA ARG A 180 -10.86 3.88 -9.14
C ARG A 180 -9.91 4.97 -8.66
N ARG A 181 -9.68 5.08 -7.35
CA ARG A 181 -8.77 6.09 -6.78
C ARG A 181 -7.36 5.93 -7.33
N HIS A 182 -6.83 4.72 -7.36
CA HIS A 182 -5.47 4.48 -7.86
C HIS A 182 -5.35 4.78 -9.36
N ASN A 183 -6.37 4.46 -10.16
CA ASN A 183 -6.39 4.78 -11.59
C ASN A 183 -6.52 6.28 -11.87
N GLN A 184 -7.10 7.08 -10.96
CA GLN A 184 -7.22 8.54 -11.15
C GLN A 184 -5.86 9.24 -11.24
N ILE A 185 -4.82 8.69 -10.61
CA ILE A 185 -3.45 9.21 -10.73
C ILE A 185 -3.02 9.16 -12.20
N CYS A 186 -3.15 7.99 -12.83
CA CYS A 186 -2.79 7.79 -14.24
C CYS A 186 -3.69 8.64 -15.16
N LEU A 187 -5.00 8.72 -14.86
CA LEU A 187 -5.95 9.51 -15.63
C LEU A 187 -5.76 11.03 -15.44
N GLY A 188 -4.94 11.47 -14.48
CA GLY A 188 -4.51 12.86 -14.36
C GLY A 188 -3.88 13.37 -15.66
N CYS A 189 -3.07 12.52 -16.30
CA CYS A 189 -2.36 12.80 -17.55
C CYS A 189 -2.87 11.97 -18.74
N HIS A 190 -3.20 10.69 -18.53
CA HIS A 190 -3.66 9.77 -19.60
C HIS A 190 -5.18 9.81 -19.83
N ARG A 191 -5.82 10.95 -19.58
CA ARG A 191 -7.26 11.13 -19.78
C ARG A 191 -7.60 10.91 -21.26
N GLN A 192 -8.54 9.99 -21.55
CA GLN A 192 -9.19 9.93 -22.87
C GLN A 192 -10.31 10.97 -22.89
N GLU A 193 -9.99 12.23 -23.16
CA GLU A 193 -11.03 13.14 -23.64
C GLU A 193 -11.18 12.95 -25.15
N ASP A 194 -12.41 12.65 -25.58
CA ASP A 194 -12.94 12.77 -26.95
C ASP A 194 -11.98 12.45 -28.11
N GLY A 195 -11.31 11.30 -28.04
CA GLY A 195 -10.59 10.73 -29.18
C GLY A 195 -9.23 11.36 -29.49
N GLN A 196 -8.70 12.22 -28.63
CA GLN A 196 -7.30 12.64 -28.72
C GLN A 196 -6.57 12.19 -27.47
N ALA A 197 -6.05 10.96 -27.52
CA ALA A 197 -4.92 10.64 -26.66
C ALA A 197 -3.83 11.67 -26.99
N GLN A 198 -3.29 12.32 -25.97
CA GLN A 198 -2.03 13.05 -26.08
C GLN A 198 -0.92 12.01 -26.20
N SER A 199 -0.90 11.36 -27.35
CA SER A 199 0.04 10.37 -27.83
C SER A 199 0.18 10.73 -29.29
N GLN A 200 1.36 11.19 -29.66
CA GLN A 200 1.68 11.61 -31.01
C GLN A 200 1.14 10.57 -32.00
N GLN A 201 0.27 11.04 -32.89
CA GLN A 201 -0.34 10.23 -33.94
C GLN A 201 0.77 9.54 -34.74
N THR A 202 0.97 8.27 -34.44
CA THR A 202 1.66 7.36 -35.36
C THR A 202 0.60 6.55 -36.10
N ASP A 203 0.81 6.45 -37.40
CA ASP A 203 -0.12 6.14 -38.50
C ASP A 203 -0.73 4.72 -38.50
N THR A 204 -1.01 4.13 -37.33
CA THR A 204 -1.54 2.76 -37.17
C THR A 204 -2.85 2.71 -36.36
N ASP A 205 -3.83 3.48 -36.84
CA ASP A 205 -5.30 3.34 -36.83
C ASP A 205 -6.06 2.36 -35.89
N LEU A 206 -5.64 2.17 -34.63
CA LEU A 206 -6.53 1.68 -33.57
C LEU A 206 -6.33 2.46 -32.26
N PRO A 207 -7.42 2.84 -31.56
CA PRO A 207 -7.31 3.50 -30.26
C PRO A 207 -6.48 2.68 -29.27
N PRO A 208 -5.71 3.32 -28.37
CA PRO A 208 -5.05 2.64 -27.27
C PRO A 208 -6.05 1.77 -26.50
N HIS A 209 -5.63 0.53 -26.19
CA HIS A 209 -6.46 -0.50 -25.55
C HIS A 209 -7.61 -1.09 -26.38
N ALA A 210 -7.67 -0.87 -27.70
CA ALA A 210 -8.69 -1.50 -28.56
C ALA A 210 -8.67 -3.04 -28.52
N TRP A 211 -7.52 -3.64 -28.17
CA TRP A 211 -7.37 -5.08 -28.01
C TRP A 211 -8.10 -5.65 -26.77
N LEU A 212 -8.44 -4.81 -25.78
CA LEU A 212 -8.98 -5.25 -24.49
C LEU A 212 -10.51 -5.36 -24.55
N PRO A 213 -11.10 -6.57 -24.47
CA PRO A 213 -12.55 -6.73 -24.49
C PRO A 213 -13.17 -6.09 -23.24
N ASN A 214 -14.35 -5.46 -23.39
CA ASN A 214 -15.03 -4.79 -22.26
C ASN A 214 -14.10 -3.91 -21.43
N ARG A 215 -13.29 -3.07 -22.10
CA ARG A 215 -12.28 -2.19 -21.50
C ARG A 215 -12.76 -1.49 -20.22
N ASP A 216 -13.94 -0.87 -20.26
CA ASP A 216 -14.47 -0.11 -19.13
C ASP A 216 -14.85 -1.00 -17.93
N ALA A 217 -15.15 -2.28 -18.17
CA ALA A 217 -15.33 -3.24 -17.09
C ALA A 217 -13.99 -3.62 -16.46
N HIS A 218 -12.94 -3.80 -17.28
CA HIS A 218 -11.59 -4.05 -16.79
C HIS A 218 -11.07 -2.87 -15.95
N TRP A 219 -11.15 -1.63 -16.44
CA TRP A 219 -10.66 -0.46 -15.69
C TRP A 219 -11.40 -0.18 -14.39
N ARG A 220 -12.64 -0.67 -14.24
CA ARG A 220 -13.38 -0.62 -12.97
C ARG A 220 -12.99 -1.72 -11.99
N ALA A 221 -12.37 -2.80 -12.49
CA ALA A 221 -12.06 -3.99 -11.72
C ALA A 221 -10.56 -4.16 -11.43
N VAL A 222 -9.67 -3.66 -12.28
CA VAL A 222 -8.22 -3.77 -12.15
C VAL A 222 -7.55 -2.40 -12.29
N ARG A 223 -6.40 -2.23 -11.62
CA ARG A 223 -5.58 -1.02 -11.76
C ARG A 223 -4.83 -1.02 -13.08
N CYS A 224 -4.49 0.15 -13.62
CA CYS A 224 -3.61 0.27 -14.79
C CYS A 224 -2.28 -0.48 -14.56
N LEU A 225 -1.74 -0.37 -13.35
CA LEU A 225 -0.49 -1.03 -12.93
C LEU A 225 -0.55 -2.56 -12.99
N GLU A 226 -1.73 -3.20 -12.96
CA GLU A 226 -1.80 -4.66 -13.05
C GLU A 226 -1.36 -5.16 -14.44
N CYS A 227 -1.50 -4.32 -15.48
CA CYS A 227 -1.05 -4.61 -16.83
C CYS A 227 0.28 -3.93 -17.19
N HIS A 228 0.54 -2.74 -16.65
CA HIS A 228 1.69 -1.89 -17.01
C HIS A 228 2.90 -2.05 -16.10
N THR A 229 3.02 -3.15 -15.37
CA THR A 229 4.22 -3.43 -14.58
C THR A 229 4.56 -4.92 -14.67
N PRO A 230 5.83 -5.31 -14.49
CA PRO A 230 6.25 -6.69 -14.66
C PRO A 230 5.46 -7.67 -13.81
N ALA A 231 5.14 -8.84 -14.37
CA ALA A 231 4.48 -9.92 -13.66
C ALA A 231 5.34 -10.40 -12.47
N GLY A 232 4.69 -10.74 -11.35
CA GLY A 232 5.36 -11.25 -10.15
C GLY A 232 5.94 -10.18 -9.21
N ALA A 233 6.10 -8.94 -9.65
CA ALA A 233 6.57 -7.85 -8.78
C ALA A 233 5.40 -7.28 -7.96
N GLN A 234 5.38 -7.40 -6.63
CA GLN A 234 4.35 -6.74 -5.82
C GLN A 234 4.67 -5.26 -5.64
N ALA A 235 3.72 -4.36 -5.96
CA ALA A 235 3.87 -2.91 -5.83
C ALA A 235 5.12 -2.33 -6.54
N SER A 236 5.32 -2.69 -7.80
CA SER A 236 6.42 -2.16 -8.61
C SER A 236 6.15 -0.73 -9.09
N HIS A 237 7.20 0.08 -9.12
CA HIS A 237 7.22 1.41 -9.73
C HIS A 237 7.84 1.40 -11.13
N LEU A 238 8.23 0.22 -11.63
CA LEU A 238 8.68 0.02 -13.00
C LEU A 238 7.45 -0.04 -13.92
N VAL A 239 6.97 1.14 -14.32
CA VAL A 239 5.90 1.28 -15.31
C VAL A 239 6.47 1.02 -16.70
N GLU A 240 5.94 0.00 -17.35
CA GLU A 240 6.38 -0.46 -18.67
C GLU A 240 5.54 0.16 -19.80
N PRO A 241 6.12 0.30 -21.01
CA PRO A 241 5.43 0.88 -22.16
C PRO A 241 4.28 0.00 -22.65
N ALA A 242 3.44 0.54 -23.53
CA ALA A 242 2.21 -0.12 -23.99
C ALA A 242 2.48 -1.44 -24.74
N GLU A 243 3.66 -1.56 -25.35
CA GLU A 243 4.10 -2.71 -26.14
C GLU A 243 4.35 -3.95 -25.28
N THR A 244 4.83 -3.75 -24.05
CA THR A 244 5.18 -4.82 -23.11
C THR A 244 4.10 -5.07 -22.06
N ALA A 245 3.10 -4.20 -21.97
CA ALA A 245 1.96 -4.38 -21.08
C ALA A 245 1.29 -5.76 -21.21
N ALA A 246 0.81 -6.33 -20.11
CA ALA A 246 0.22 -7.67 -20.09
C ALA A 246 -1.08 -7.72 -20.93
N ARG A 247 -1.01 -8.37 -22.10
CA ARG A 247 -2.18 -8.59 -23.00
C ARG A 247 -2.76 -9.99 -22.95
N ASN A 248 -2.12 -10.90 -22.22
CA ASN A 248 -2.53 -12.30 -22.18
C ASN A 248 -3.74 -12.47 -21.24
N CYS A 249 -4.83 -13.06 -21.76
CA CYS A 249 -6.06 -13.26 -20.98
C CYS A 249 -5.84 -14.25 -19.81
N VAL A 250 -4.94 -15.23 -20.02
CA VAL A 250 -4.70 -16.34 -19.08
C VAL A 250 -4.03 -15.87 -17.79
N GLY A 251 -3.17 -14.85 -17.83
CA GLY A 251 -2.51 -14.30 -16.65
C GLY A 251 -3.47 -13.70 -15.62
N CYS A 252 -4.67 -13.31 -16.07
CA CYS A 252 -5.74 -12.78 -15.23
C CYS A 252 -6.89 -13.77 -14.99
N HIS A 253 -7.14 -14.70 -15.92
CA HIS A 253 -8.30 -15.60 -15.89
C HIS A 253 -7.95 -17.09 -15.66
N SER A 254 -6.70 -17.43 -15.32
CA SER A 254 -6.30 -18.79 -14.93
C SER A 254 -6.48 -19.05 -13.43
N GLN A 255 -6.42 -20.33 -13.04
CA GLN A 255 -6.64 -20.76 -11.66
C GLN A 255 -5.56 -20.30 -10.67
N SER A 256 -4.39 -19.89 -11.17
CA SER A 256 -3.26 -19.39 -10.38
C SER A 256 -2.94 -17.94 -10.74
N ALA A 257 -3.89 -17.17 -11.28
CA ALA A 257 -3.66 -15.86 -11.89
C ALA A 257 -2.83 -14.91 -10.99
N ASP A 258 -1.51 -14.86 -11.24
CA ASP A 258 -0.55 -14.08 -10.48
C ASP A 258 -0.90 -12.59 -10.49
N LEU A 259 -1.44 -12.09 -11.61
CA LEU A 259 -1.85 -10.69 -11.77
C LEU A 259 -3.06 -10.33 -10.90
N LEU A 260 -4.00 -11.26 -10.69
CA LEU A 260 -5.13 -11.01 -9.80
C LEU A 260 -4.68 -11.00 -8.34
N GLY A 261 -3.73 -11.85 -7.97
CA GLY A 261 -3.15 -11.90 -6.62
C GLY A 261 -2.59 -10.56 -6.16
N ARG A 262 -2.00 -9.76 -7.06
CA ARG A 262 -1.44 -8.42 -6.76
C ARG A 262 -2.49 -7.41 -6.32
N LEU A 263 -3.68 -7.47 -6.91
CA LEU A 263 -4.81 -6.62 -6.54
C LEU A 263 -5.33 -6.94 -5.13
N TYR A 264 -5.29 -8.21 -4.72
CA TYR A 264 -5.83 -8.68 -3.44
C TYR A 264 -4.79 -8.87 -2.33
N ALA A 265 -3.49 -8.81 -2.63
CA ALA A 265 -2.41 -9.10 -1.68
C ALA A 265 -2.52 -8.26 -0.39
N PHE A 266 -2.77 -6.95 -0.52
CA PHE A 266 -2.95 -6.04 0.61
C PHE A 266 -4.15 -6.44 1.50
N ARG A 267 -5.28 -6.84 0.89
CA ARG A 267 -6.49 -7.22 1.63
C ARG A 267 -6.30 -8.52 2.39
N ALA A 268 -5.62 -9.50 1.80
CA ALA A 268 -5.38 -10.79 2.44
C ALA A 268 -4.50 -10.65 3.71
N GLU A 269 -3.56 -9.71 3.70
CA GLU A 269 -2.71 -9.41 4.87
C GLU A 269 -3.48 -8.65 5.96
N GLU A 270 -4.31 -7.69 5.57
CA GLU A 270 -5.15 -6.92 6.50
C GLU A 270 -6.24 -7.79 7.16
N GLU A 271 -6.89 -8.69 6.40
CA GLU A 271 -7.89 -9.62 6.93
C GLU A 271 -7.31 -10.60 7.94
N VAL A 272 -6.10 -11.11 7.71
CA VAL A 272 -5.39 -11.97 8.68
C VAL A 272 -5.13 -11.21 9.97
N THR A 273 -4.70 -9.96 9.85
CA THR A 273 -4.35 -9.11 11.00
C THR A 273 -5.58 -8.75 11.82
N ARG A 274 -6.73 -8.49 11.17
CA ARG A 274 -7.98 -8.09 11.86
C ARG A 274 -8.83 -9.26 12.36
N ARG A 275 -8.97 -10.33 11.58
CA ARG A 275 -9.94 -11.41 11.83
C ARG A 275 -9.30 -12.76 12.15
N GLY A 276 -7.97 -12.82 12.20
CA GLY A 276 -7.20 -14.03 12.48
C GLY A 276 -7.09 -14.96 11.27
N TRP A 277 -6.17 -15.92 11.35
CA TRP A 277 -5.85 -16.83 10.24
C TRP A 277 -7.04 -17.65 9.72
N LEU A 278 -8.02 -17.97 10.59
CA LEU A 278 -9.24 -18.70 10.23
C LEU A 278 -10.16 -17.89 9.31
N ALA A 279 -10.18 -16.57 9.44
CA ALA A 279 -10.99 -15.72 8.59
C ALA A 279 -10.45 -15.65 7.16
N ARG A 280 -9.13 -15.74 6.96
CA ARG A 280 -8.53 -15.89 5.62
C ARG A 280 -8.99 -17.17 4.90
N ALA A 281 -9.34 -18.22 5.62
CA ALA A 281 -9.85 -19.45 5.02
C ALA A 281 -11.36 -19.42 4.73
N ILE A 282 -12.12 -18.61 5.48
CA ILE A 282 -13.60 -18.63 5.46
C ILE A 282 -14.19 -17.44 4.71
N PHE A 283 -13.57 -16.25 4.81
CA PHE A 283 -14.12 -14.97 4.35
C PHE A 283 -13.28 -14.29 3.27
N ASN A 284 -12.31 -15.00 2.68
CA ASN A 284 -11.45 -14.44 1.65
C ASN A 284 -12.33 -13.85 0.52
N GLU A 285 -12.46 -12.52 0.48
CA GLU A 285 -12.96 -11.85 -0.72
C GLU A 285 -11.93 -11.96 -1.85
N ALA A 286 -10.69 -12.36 -1.55
CA ALA A 286 -9.77 -12.83 -2.56
C ALA A 286 -10.33 -14.15 -3.13
N TYR A 287 -10.87 -14.03 -4.34
CA TYR A 287 -11.25 -15.10 -5.23
C TYR A 287 -10.37 -16.35 -5.06
N VAL A 288 -10.84 -17.33 -4.28
CA VAL A 288 -10.35 -18.70 -4.39
C VAL A 288 -10.99 -19.23 -5.65
N VAL A 289 -10.17 -19.47 -6.66
CA VAL A 289 -10.63 -19.93 -7.97
C VAL A 289 -11.43 -21.22 -7.78
N GLY A 290 -12.75 -21.14 -8.04
CA GLY A 290 -13.71 -22.21 -7.73
C GLY A 290 -14.93 -21.76 -6.92
N MET A 291 -14.91 -20.57 -6.30
CA MET A 291 -16.08 -19.97 -5.65
C MET A 291 -16.95 -19.21 -6.66
N SER A 292 -18.26 -19.29 -6.48
CA SER A 292 -19.26 -18.89 -7.48
C SER A 292 -19.45 -17.38 -7.65
N ARG A 293 -18.61 -16.55 -6.99
CA ARG A 293 -18.81 -15.10 -6.77
C ARG A 293 -20.17 -14.73 -6.15
N SER A 294 -21.01 -15.70 -5.80
CA SER A 294 -22.36 -15.50 -5.32
C SER A 294 -22.44 -15.89 -3.85
N PRO A 295 -22.60 -14.91 -2.94
CA PRO A 295 -22.73 -15.17 -1.51
C PRO A 295 -23.83 -16.20 -1.19
N THR A 296 -24.87 -16.25 -2.03
CA THR A 296 -25.99 -17.17 -1.89
C THR A 296 -25.60 -18.61 -2.21
N ILE A 297 -24.91 -18.83 -3.33
CA ILE A 297 -24.48 -20.17 -3.75
C ILE A 297 -23.39 -20.68 -2.81
N ASP A 298 -22.50 -19.82 -2.34
CA ASP A 298 -21.45 -20.20 -1.39
C ASP A 298 -22.05 -20.60 -0.03
N ARG A 299 -23.05 -19.84 0.49
CA ARG A 299 -23.81 -20.21 1.70
C ARG A 299 -24.57 -21.53 1.53
N LEU A 300 -25.21 -21.73 0.38
CA LEU A 300 -25.93 -22.97 0.08
C LEU A 300 -24.98 -24.17 0.05
N SER A 301 -23.80 -24.00 -0.56
CA SER A 301 -22.77 -25.03 -0.65
C SER A 301 -22.23 -25.40 0.74
N LEU A 302 -22.00 -24.41 1.61
CA LEU A 302 -21.60 -24.63 3.00
C LEU A 302 -22.69 -25.35 3.82
N LEU A 303 -23.97 -25.00 3.61
CA LEU A 303 -25.09 -25.69 4.27
C LEU A 303 -25.19 -27.15 3.83
N VAL A 304 -25.00 -27.44 2.54
CA VAL A 304 -24.98 -28.81 2.02
C VAL A 304 -23.80 -29.59 2.62
N LEU A 305 -22.61 -29.01 2.64
CA LEU A 305 -21.41 -29.65 3.20
C LEU A 305 -21.59 -29.94 4.71
N ALA A 306 -22.12 -28.98 5.47
CA ALA A 306 -22.43 -29.15 6.88
C ALA A 306 -23.48 -30.26 7.10
N GLY A 307 -24.50 -30.33 6.24
CA GLY A 307 -25.51 -31.38 6.26
C GLY A 307 -24.91 -32.77 6.04
N VAL A 308 -24.02 -32.92 5.05
CA VAL A 308 -23.34 -34.19 4.77
C VAL A 308 -22.44 -34.60 5.93
N ALA A 309 -21.64 -33.67 6.46
CA ALA A 309 -20.78 -33.92 7.62
C ALA A 309 -21.62 -34.35 8.86
N GLY A 310 -22.74 -33.68 9.10
CA GLY A 310 -23.69 -34.02 10.16
C GLY A 310 -24.28 -35.42 9.98
N LEU A 311 -24.66 -35.80 8.75
CA LEU A 311 -25.17 -37.13 8.43
C LEU A 311 -24.12 -38.22 8.71
N LEU A 312 -22.88 -38.00 8.30
CA LEU A 312 -21.77 -38.92 8.55
C LEU A 312 -21.49 -39.07 10.05
N ALA A 313 -21.51 -37.96 10.79
CA ALA A 313 -21.33 -37.97 12.25
C ALA A 313 -22.47 -38.72 12.96
N ALA A 314 -23.73 -38.46 12.58
CA ALA A 314 -24.89 -39.16 13.12
C ALA A 314 -24.85 -40.67 12.81
N HIS A 315 -24.45 -41.03 11.58
CA HIS A 315 -24.27 -42.43 11.20
C HIS A 315 -23.15 -43.09 12.00
N GLY A 316 -22.00 -42.44 12.15
CA GLY A 316 -20.88 -42.91 12.96
C GLY A 316 -21.26 -43.11 14.43
N LEU A 317 -21.98 -42.14 15.00
CA LEU A 317 -22.48 -42.19 16.38
C LEU A 317 -23.48 -43.34 16.57
N GLY A 318 -24.40 -43.52 15.61
CA GLY A 318 -25.35 -44.63 15.61
C GLY A 318 -24.65 -45.99 15.59
N ARG A 319 -23.63 -46.15 14.74
CA ARG A 319 -22.81 -47.39 14.71
C ARG A 319 -22.08 -47.63 16.03
N TRP A 320 -21.51 -46.57 16.61
CA TRP A 320 -20.81 -46.65 17.90
C TRP A 320 -21.74 -47.04 19.05
N LEU A 321 -22.91 -46.41 19.16
CA LEU A 321 -23.92 -46.73 20.16
C LEU A 321 -24.42 -48.18 20.03
N ALA A 322 -24.70 -48.63 18.80
CA ALA A 322 -25.12 -50.01 18.54
C ALA A 322 -24.04 -51.05 18.86
N ALA A 323 -22.76 -50.73 18.62
CA ALA A 323 -21.65 -51.58 19.04
C ALA A 323 -21.51 -51.64 20.57
N ARG A 324 -21.68 -50.51 21.27
CA ARG A 324 -21.64 -50.42 22.73
C ARG A 324 -22.79 -51.19 23.40
N ALA A 325 -23.99 -51.12 22.82
CA ALA A 325 -25.16 -51.87 23.32
C ALA A 325 -24.99 -53.39 23.19
N ARG A 326 -24.37 -53.88 22.11
CA ARG A 326 -24.06 -55.30 21.92
C ARG A 326 -23.03 -55.82 22.91
N ARG A 327 -21.98 -55.04 23.22
CA ARG A 327 -20.97 -55.41 24.22
C ARG A 327 -21.49 -55.43 25.67
N LYS A 328 -22.61 -54.77 25.97
CA LYS A 328 -23.25 -54.82 27.29
C LYS A 328 -24.16 -56.04 27.49
N LYS A 329 -24.51 -56.74 26.42
CA LYS A 329 -25.39 -57.93 26.43
C LYS A 329 -24.62 -59.26 26.35
N ALA A 330 -23.32 -59.21 26.08
CA ALA A 330 -22.38 -60.32 26.17
C ALA A 330 -21.66 -60.26 27.52
#